data_AF-A0A1F9F3H4-F1
#
_entry.id   AF-A0A1F9F3H4-F1
#
_cell.length_a   1.000
_cell.length_b   1.000
_cell.length_c   1.000
_cell.angle_alpha   90.00
_cell.angle_beta   90.00
_cell.angle_gamma   90.00
#
_symmetry.space_group_name_H-M   'P 1'
#
loop_
_entity.id
_entity.type
_entity.pdbx_description
1 polymer ?
#
loop_
_entity_poly.entity_id
_entity_poly.type
_entity_poly.pdbx_seq_one_letter_code
_entity_poly.pdbx_strand_id
1 'polypeptide(L)'
;MSVTSVNTQIKRALADRRVTSAEVDGILKATEPSVSNGEAKALDDLHRMVTTAPSAPPGAVICFPTTIEREALTKLERFIGEQNLPIGDHRAAMREAINGALARVRLGPPKSELPKGIDKLMALDLAGAPTPPGSSTRRAYIDVAKKRYYLVETRASAQDNQRVWGPLALPKGGAPAPSLETILKSQARDLATKAGYPLTRSEVVSLKDVGAPDAAGEIEATFTVSDFLPDPNKRNGEIKVKVDAQGRFLSGSFTKGEAAGGAVTAARTEQLRREFMSLSQRGLVDYQSAGPPLGRRMVEVPLLQERRPDGFSYTALIPVGTLSPTGGILDPNKVDTFYVRRTGGIAGMTQYAGPLTIGA
;
A
#
# COMPACT_ATOMS: atom_id res chain seq x y z
N MET A 1 32.60 -9.24 1.80
CA MET A 1 32.59 -8.05 2.68
C MET A 1 32.62 -8.52 4.13
N SER A 2 33.13 -7.72 5.08
CA SER A 2 33.10 -8.08 6.50
C SER A 2 31.71 -7.77 7.10
N VAL A 3 31.31 -8.47 8.16
CA VAL A 3 30.12 -8.17 8.98
C VAL A 3 30.09 -6.69 9.40
N THR A 4 31.28 -6.11 9.63
CA THR A 4 31.46 -4.69 9.95
C THR A 4 30.98 -3.77 8.81
N SER A 5 31.21 -4.15 7.55
CA SER A 5 30.77 -3.38 6.38
C SER A 5 29.24 -3.36 6.24
N VAL A 6 28.60 -4.52 6.37
CA VAL A 6 27.12 -4.63 6.34
C VAL A 6 26.50 -3.82 7.47
N ASN A 7 27.03 -3.96 8.69
CA ASN A 7 26.57 -3.17 9.84
C ASN A 7 26.77 -1.67 9.65
N THR A 8 27.84 -1.25 8.96
CA THR A 8 28.09 0.17 8.66
C THR A 8 27.08 0.71 7.66
N GLN A 9 26.76 -0.06 6.62
CA GLN A 9 25.72 0.31 5.65
C GLN A 9 24.34 0.39 6.29
N ILE A 10 23.98 -0.59 7.13
CA ILE A 10 22.71 -0.56 7.88
C ILE A 10 22.67 0.64 8.82
N LYS A 11 23.74 0.91 9.58
CA LYS A 11 23.81 2.09 10.46
C LYS A 11 23.68 3.40 9.70
N ARG A 12 24.25 3.48 8.49
CA ARG A 12 24.11 4.65 7.63
C ARG A 12 22.65 4.83 7.18
N ALA A 13 22.01 3.77 6.68
CA ALA A 13 20.60 3.79 6.31
C ALA A 13 19.69 4.14 7.52
N LEU A 14 20.03 3.65 8.72
CA LEU A 14 19.34 4.00 9.95
C LEU A 14 19.50 5.49 10.33
N ALA A 15 20.66 6.09 10.09
CA ALA A 15 20.91 7.49 10.38
C ALA A 15 20.11 8.42 9.46
N ASP A 16 19.96 8.05 8.19
CA ASP A 16 19.24 8.83 7.18
C ASP A 16 17.71 8.73 7.31
N ARG A 17 17.21 7.82 8.19
CA ARG A 17 15.79 7.51 8.42
C ARG A 17 15.00 7.16 7.15
N ARG A 18 15.72 6.83 6.08
CA ARG A 18 15.18 6.44 4.77
C ARG A 18 16.05 5.34 4.23
N VAL A 19 15.41 4.39 3.56
CA VAL A 19 16.11 3.27 2.93
C VAL A 19 15.66 3.20 1.49
N THR A 20 16.61 3.36 0.57
CA THR A 20 16.36 3.23 -0.86
C THR A 20 16.45 1.77 -1.29
N SER A 21 15.80 1.44 -2.40
CA SER A 21 15.91 0.09 -2.96
C SER A 21 17.34 -0.28 -3.33
N ALA A 22 18.17 0.67 -3.77
CA ALA A 22 19.56 0.41 -4.16
C ALA A 22 20.45 0.10 -2.94
N GLU A 23 20.19 0.75 -1.80
CA GLU A 23 20.87 0.45 -0.54
C GLU A 23 20.53 -0.94 -0.04
N VAL A 24 19.25 -1.34 -0.11
CA VAL A 24 18.86 -2.72 0.21
C VAL A 24 19.59 -3.70 -0.69
N ASP A 25 19.60 -3.49 -2.01
CA ASP A 25 20.33 -4.38 -2.94
C ASP A 25 21.82 -4.51 -2.58
N GLY A 26 22.46 -3.41 -2.18
CA GLY A 26 23.86 -3.40 -1.71
C GLY A 26 24.06 -4.22 -0.44
N ILE A 27 23.15 -4.08 0.54
CA ILE A 27 23.16 -4.84 1.79
C ILE A 27 22.94 -6.33 1.52
N LEU A 28 21.93 -6.67 0.71
CA LEU A 28 21.57 -8.06 0.42
C LEU A 28 22.69 -8.80 -0.31
N LYS A 29 23.28 -8.16 -1.34
CA LYS A 29 24.42 -8.72 -2.07
C LYS A 29 25.65 -8.92 -1.18
N ALA A 30 25.80 -8.11 -0.12
CA ALA A 30 26.90 -8.26 0.83
C ALA A 30 26.72 -9.42 1.81
N THR A 31 25.47 -9.83 2.07
CA THR A 31 25.11 -10.91 3.01
C THR A 31 25.04 -12.32 2.39
N GLU A 32 25.11 -12.45 1.06
CA GLU A 32 25.14 -13.76 0.41
C GLU A 32 26.54 -14.43 0.49
N PRO A 33 26.63 -15.77 0.67
CA PRO A 33 25.56 -16.77 0.60
C PRO A 33 24.89 -17.12 1.96
N SER A 34 25.38 -16.58 3.07
CA SER A 34 24.90 -16.96 4.41
C SER A 34 24.86 -15.77 5.36
N VAL A 35 23.74 -15.61 6.06
CA VAL A 35 23.54 -14.53 7.03
C VAL A 35 24.10 -14.92 8.40
N SER A 36 24.99 -14.09 8.94
CA SER A 36 25.47 -14.23 10.32
C SER A 36 24.43 -13.77 11.35
N ASN A 37 24.56 -14.18 12.61
CA ASN A 37 23.64 -13.76 13.67
C ASN A 37 23.67 -12.23 13.90
N GLY A 38 24.82 -11.59 13.69
CA GLY A 38 24.95 -10.13 13.78
C GLY A 38 24.22 -9.41 12.65
N GLU A 39 24.34 -9.90 11.42
CA GLU A 39 23.63 -9.35 10.26
C GLU A 39 22.12 -9.57 10.37
N ALA A 40 21.68 -10.74 10.83
CA ALA A 40 20.25 -11.01 11.03
C ALA A 40 19.63 -10.04 12.06
N LYS A 41 20.35 -9.70 13.13
CA LYS A 41 19.91 -8.69 14.09
C LYS A 41 19.86 -7.29 13.47
N ALA A 42 20.88 -6.91 12.70
CA ALA A 42 20.90 -5.63 12.01
C ALA A 42 19.78 -5.50 10.96
N LEU A 43 19.43 -6.60 10.28
CA LEU A 43 18.26 -6.67 9.38
C LEU A 43 16.93 -6.53 10.14
N ASP A 44 16.81 -7.10 11.35
CA ASP A 44 15.62 -6.92 12.20
C ASP A 44 15.46 -5.46 12.64
N ASP A 45 16.56 -4.81 13.04
CA ASP A 45 16.58 -3.40 13.41
C ASP A 45 16.19 -2.51 12.22
N LEU A 46 16.74 -2.79 11.03
CA LEU A 46 16.39 -2.11 9.78
C LEU A 46 14.91 -2.29 9.44
N HIS A 47 14.41 -3.52 9.47
CA HIS A 47 13.00 -3.82 9.21
C HIS A 47 12.08 -3.08 10.18
N ARG A 48 12.39 -3.11 11.48
CA ARG A 48 11.63 -2.36 12.50
C ARG A 48 11.64 -0.87 12.22
N MET A 49 12.76 -0.29 11.81
CA MET A 49 12.79 1.13 11.47
C MET A 49 11.86 1.46 10.29
N VAL A 50 11.92 0.66 9.22
CA VAL A 50 11.12 0.89 8.00
C VAL A 50 9.62 0.69 8.26
N THR A 51 9.27 -0.28 9.10
CA THR A 51 7.86 -0.61 9.40
C THR A 51 7.27 0.21 10.54
N THR A 52 8.07 0.61 11.52
CA THR A 52 7.67 1.48 12.62
C THR A 52 7.89 2.93 12.21
N ALA A 53 7.21 3.37 11.14
CA ALA A 53 7.19 4.78 10.82
C ALA A 53 6.65 5.56 12.04
N PRO A 54 7.27 6.69 12.43
CA PRO A 54 6.73 7.50 13.50
C PRO A 54 5.28 7.84 13.16
N SER A 55 4.34 7.52 14.05
CA SER A 55 2.96 7.97 13.91
C SER A 55 3.01 9.48 13.72
N ALA A 56 2.54 9.98 12.58
CA ALA A 56 2.61 11.41 12.36
C ALA A 56 1.87 12.14 13.48
N PRO A 57 2.41 13.26 13.97
CA PRO A 57 1.70 14.06 14.94
C PRO A 57 0.33 14.45 14.36
N PRO A 58 -0.72 14.55 15.21
CA PRO A 58 -2.06 14.95 14.76
C PRO A 58 -1.99 16.21 13.89
N GLY A 59 -2.50 16.12 12.65
CA GLY A 59 -2.51 17.22 11.68
C GLY A 59 -1.36 17.23 10.66
N ALA A 60 -0.34 16.37 10.79
CA ALA A 60 0.66 16.20 9.74
C ALA A 60 0.14 15.25 8.65
N VAL A 61 0.16 15.72 7.40
CA VAL A 61 -0.13 14.89 6.22
C VAL A 61 1.04 13.92 6.04
N ILE A 62 0.80 12.64 6.31
CA ILE A 62 1.74 11.58 5.97
C ILE A 62 1.73 11.46 4.45
N CYS A 63 2.77 11.96 3.79
CA CYS A 63 3.14 11.41 2.50
C CYS A 63 3.47 9.93 2.76
N PHE A 64 2.62 9.02 2.28
CA PHE A 64 2.85 7.56 2.35
C PHE A 64 4.30 7.23 1.99
N PRO A 65 4.87 6.12 2.50
CA PRO A 65 6.21 5.70 2.12
C PRO A 65 6.32 5.80 0.60
N THR A 66 7.30 6.57 0.14
CA THR A 66 7.47 6.81 -1.28
C THR A 66 7.57 5.44 -1.99
N THR A 67 7.19 5.37 -3.26
CA THR A 67 7.31 4.14 -4.06
C THR A 67 8.66 3.43 -3.89
N ILE A 68 9.72 4.19 -3.60
CA ILE A 68 11.08 3.73 -3.32
C ILE A 68 11.19 2.91 -2.02
N GLU A 69 10.64 3.38 -0.90
CA GLU A 69 10.72 2.69 0.40
C GLU A 69 9.90 1.40 0.40
N ARG A 70 8.77 1.40 -0.31
CA ARG A 70 7.94 0.21 -0.48
C ARG A 70 8.66 -0.87 -1.29
N GLU A 71 9.37 -0.49 -2.35
CA GLU A 71 10.19 -1.43 -3.12
C GLU A 71 11.33 -2.01 -2.27
N ALA A 72 12.00 -1.16 -1.48
CA ALA A 72 13.03 -1.57 -0.53
C ALA A 72 12.51 -2.60 0.49
N LEU A 73 11.35 -2.34 1.10
CA LEU A 73 10.71 -3.27 2.04
C LEU A 73 10.34 -4.60 1.36
N THR A 74 9.78 -4.55 0.15
CA THR A 74 9.40 -5.76 -0.62
C THR A 74 10.61 -6.66 -0.89
N LYS A 75 11.77 -6.06 -1.23
CA LYS A 75 13.02 -6.81 -1.44
C LYS A 75 13.55 -7.39 -0.14
N LEU A 76 13.50 -6.62 0.94
CA LEU A 76 13.93 -7.06 2.26
C LEU A 76 13.08 -8.24 2.78
N GLU A 77 11.75 -8.17 2.66
CA GLU A 77 10.82 -9.24 3.04
C GLU A 77 11.08 -10.53 2.25
N ARG A 78 11.31 -10.41 0.92
CA ARG A 78 11.67 -11.56 0.09
C ARG A 78 12.93 -12.25 0.61
N PHE A 79 13.98 -11.48 0.87
CA PHE A 79 15.24 -12.01 1.38
C PHE A 79 15.09 -12.65 2.78
N ILE A 80 14.33 -12.01 3.68
CA ILE A 80 14.00 -12.54 5.01
C ILE A 80 13.33 -13.92 4.87
N GLY A 81 12.39 -14.06 3.93
CA GLY A 81 11.73 -15.33 3.63
C GLY A 81 12.69 -16.39 3.08
N GLU A 82 13.48 -16.05 2.07
CA GLU A 82 14.46 -16.96 1.45
C GLU A 82 15.50 -17.48 2.47
N GLN A 83 15.94 -16.60 3.38
CA GLN A 83 16.91 -16.94 4.42
C GLN A 83 16.28 -17.57 5.67
N ASN A 84 14.94 -17.66 5.72
CA ASN A 84 14.17 -18.18 6.84
C ASN A 84 14.49 -17.44 8.16
N LEU A 85 14.49 -16.11 8.11
CA LEU A 85 14.82 -15.26 9.27
C LEU A 85 13.55 -14.94 10.07
N PRO A 86 13.60 -14.96 11.42
CA PRO A 86 12.47 -14.60 12.27
C PRO A 86 12.34 -13.08 12.43
N ILE A 87 12.07 -12.36 11.33
CA ILE A 87 11.97 -10.89 11.28
C ILE A 87 10.58 -10.49 10.79
N GLY A 88 10.02 -9.42 11.36
CA GLY A 88 8.70 -8.91 10.96
C GLY A 88 7.61 -9.98 11.06
N ASP A 89 6.82 -10.11 9.99
CA ASP A 89 5.72 -11.07 9.88
C ASP A 89 6.19 -12.53 9.87
N HIS A 90 7.45 -12.80 9.49
CA HIS A 90 8.03 -14.14 9.52
C HIS A 90 8.24 -14.66 10.96
N ARG A 91 8.19 -13.80 11.98
CA ARG A 91 8.27 -14.22 13.39
C ARG A 91 7.14 -15.17 13.78
N ALA A 92 5.91 -14.88 13.36
CA ALA A 92 4.75 -15.70 13.68
C ALA A 92 4.84 -17.08 13.00
N ALA A 93 5.17 -17.10 11.71
CA ALA A 93 5.35 -18.34 10.95
C ALA A 93 6.48 -19.21 11.54
N MET A 94 7.61 -18.60 11.90
CA MET A 94 8.72 -19.32 12.56
C MET A 94 8.30 -19.88 13.92
N ARG A 95 7.55 -19.10 14.72
CA ARG A 95 7.03 -19.54 16.02
C ARG A 95 6.15 -20.77 15.87
N GLU A 96 5.20 -20.75 14.94
CA GLU A 96 4.32 -21.89 14.66
C GLU A 96 5.11 -23.11 14.18
N ALA A 97 6.09 -22.90 13.29
CA ALA A 97 6.95 -23.98 12.81
C ALA A 97 7.75 -24.62 13.96
N ILE A 98 8.31 -23.81 14.86
CA ILE A 98 9.04 -24.30 16.05
C ILE A 98 8.09 -25.03 16.99
N ASN A 99 6.92 -24.47 17.31
CA ASN A 99 5.94 -25.13 18.19
C ASN A 99 5.46 -26.46 17.61
N GLY A 100 5.20 -26.51 16.29
CA GLY A 100 4.83 -27.73 15.58
C GLY A 100 5.95 -28.78 15.58
N ALA A 101 7.21 -28.37 15.49
CA ALA A 101 8.36 -29.25 15.61
C ALA A 101 8.52 -29.78 17.05
N LEU A 102 8.39 -28.91 18.05
CA LEU A 102 8.47 -29.27 19.47
C LEU A 102 7.37 -30.27 19.89
N ALA A 103 6.19 -30.19 19.28
CA ALA A 103 5.11 -31.15 19.54
C ALA A 103 5.45 -32.58 19.07
N ARG A 104 6.38 -32.74 18.11
CA ARG A 104 6.77 -34.04 17.53
C ARG A 104 8.07 -34.58 18.11
N VAL A 105 8.88 -33.71 18.73
CA VAL A 105 10.20 -34.08 19.26
C VAL A 105 10.09 -34.37 20.75
N ARG A 106 10.55 -35.55 21.15
CA ARG A 106 10.72 -35.87 22.57
C ARG A 106 11.96 -35.14 23.09
N LEU A 107 11.75 -34.05 23.83
CA LEU A 107 12.84 -33.30 24.45
C LEU A 107 13.56 -34.17 25.48
N GLY A 108 14.89 -34.22 25.38
CA GLY A 108 15.75 -34.89 26.36
C GLY A 108 15.83 -34.14 27.70
N PRO A 109 16.70 -34.58 28.62
CA PRO A 109 16.95 -33.84 29.85
C PRO A 109 17.48 -32.43 29.54
N PRO A 110 17.05 -31.39 30.29
CA PRO A 110 17.54 -30.04 30.10
C PRO A 110 19.02 -29.93 30.51
N LYS A 111 19.74 -29.04 29.85
CA LYS A 111 21.10 -28.64 30.21
C LYS A 111 21.05 -27.62 31.35
N SER A 112 22.02 -27.69 32.25
CA SER A 112 22.19 -26.76 33.38
C SER A 112 22.77 -25.41 32.98
N GLU A 113 23.53 -25.36 31.88
CA GLU A 113 24.22 -24.15 31.43
C GLU A 113 23.69 -23.66 30.08
N LEU A 114 23.57 -22.34 29.97
CA LEU A 114 23.33 -21.67 28.70
C LEU A 114 24.59 -21.79 27.81
N PRO A 115 24.42 -22.07 26.51
CA PRO A 115 25.52 -22.00 25.56
C PRO A 115 26.20 -20.62 25.60
N LYS A 116 27.54 -20.59 25.56
CA LYS A 116 28.28 -19.33 25.43
C LYS A 116 27.84 -18.58 24.18
N GLY A 117 27.50 -17.30 24.34
CA GLY A 117 27.06 -16.44 23.24
C GLY A 117 25.57 -16.53 22.88
N ILE A 118 24.73 -17.15 23.73
CA ILE A 118 23.28 -17.22 23.49
C ILE A 118 22.63 -15.82 23.39
N ASP A 119 23.20 -14.83 24.08
CA ASP A 119 22.84 -13.41 24.04
C ASP A 119 23.00 -12.76 22.67
N LYS A 120 23.82 -13.37 21.80
CA LYS A 120 24.06 -12.92 20.42
C LYS A 120 23.09 -13.55 19.41
N LEU A 121 22.26 -14.49 19.84
CA LEU A 121 21.30 -15.18 18.99
C LEU A 121 19.99 -14.39 18.90
N MET A 122 19.21 -14.63 17.84
CA MET A 122 17.89 -14.01 17.72
C MET A 122 16.91 -14.67 18.69
N ALA A 123 16.38 -13.90 19.64
CA ALA A 123 15.36 -14.39 20.56
C ALA A 123 13.96 -14.28 19.92
N LEU A 124 13.24 -15.40 19.90
CA LEU A 124 11.85 -15.50 19.47
C LEU A 124 11.01 -16.01 20.64
N ASP A 125 10.03 -15.21 21.07
CA ASP A 125 9.05 -15.65 22.07
C ASP A 125 8.10 -16.67 21.44
N LEU A 126 7.90 -17.80 22.12
CA LEU A 126 7.02 -18.88 21.66
C LEU A 126 5.59 -18.77 22.22
N ALA A 127 5.37 -17.96 23.25
CA ALA A 127 4.04 -17.59 23.69
C ALA A 127 3.47 -16.56 22.70
N GLY A 128 2.41 -16.92 21.98
CA GLY A 128 1.82 -16.05 20.95
C GLY A 128 1.38 -14.67 21.45
N ALA A 129 1.01 -14.60 22.73
CA ALA A 129 0.49 -13.45 23.44
C ALA A 129 1.34 -13.14 24.69
N PRO A 130 1.29 -11.90 25.23
CA PRO A 130 1.95 -11.57 26.49
C PRO A 130 1.52 -12.56 27.57
N THR A 131 2.50 -13.24 28.16
CA THR A 131 2.26 -14.24 29.20
C THR A 131 1.87 -13.52 30.49
N PRO A 132 0.82 -13.96 31.20
CA PRO A 132 0.45 -13.37 32.49
C PRO A 132 1.64 -13.40 33.47
N PRO A 133 1.76 -12.40 34.37
CA PRO A 133 2.74 -12.45 35.45
C PRO A 133 2.64 -13.78 36.21
N GLY A 134 3.76 -14.46 36.45
CA GLY A 134 3.74 -15.77 37.10
C GLY A 134 3.67 -16.99 36.17
N SER A 135 3.56 -16.79 34.85
CA SER A 135 3.56 -17.89 33.87
C SER A 135 4.99 -18.27 33.44
N SER A 136 5.22 -19.54 33.11
CA SER A 136 6.48 -19.94 32.48
C SER A 136 6.59 -19.34 31.09
N THR A 137 7.72 -18.71 30.78
CA THR A 137 8.01 -18.18 29.45
C THR A 137 8.86 -19.18 28.66
N ARG A 138 8.60 -19.28 27.36
CA ARG A 138 9.39 -20.13 26.44
C ARG A 138 9.95 -19.26 25.33
N ARG A 139 11.27 -19.25 25.18
CA ARG A 139 11.96 -18.52 24.12
C ARG A 139 12.83 -19.47 23.32
N ALA A 140 12.81 -19.29 22.00
CA ALA A 140 13.77 -19.92 21.10
C ALA A 140 14.89 -18.91 20.78
N TYR A 141 16.13 -19.29 21.04
CA TYR A 141 17.32 -18.55 20.64
C TYR A 141 17.87 -19.15 19.34
N ILE A 142 17.65 -18.45 18.23
CA ILE A 142 17.88 -18.93 16.87
C ILE A 142 19.29 -18.55 16.42
N ASP A 143 20.07 -19.57 16.09
CA ASP A 143 21.39 -19.48 15.47
C ASP A 143 21.20 -19.62 13.95
N VAL A 144 20.97 -18.48 13.31
CA VAL A 144 20.66 -18.34 11.89
C VAL A 144 21.78 -18.91 11.01
N ALA A 145 23.03 -18.61 11.38
CA ALA A 145 24.20 -19.05 10.63
C ALA A 145 24.29 -20.59 10.57
N LYS A 146 23.93 -21.26 11.66
CA LYS A 146 23.97 -22.73 11.76
C LYS A 146 22.62 -23.41 11.60
N LYS A 147 21.57 -22.66 11.22
CA LYS A 147 20.19 -23.12 11.02
C LYS A 147 19.69 -24.03 12.16
N ARG A 148 19.93 -23.61 13.40
CA ARG A 148 19.56 -24.33 14.63
C ARG A 148 19.02 -23.37 15.68
N TYR A 149 18.36 -23.89 16.71
CA TYR A 149 17.91 -23.07 17.83
C TYR A 149 18.10 -23.77 19.17
N TYR A 150 18.09 -22.97 20.23
CA TYR A 150 18.08 -23.42 21.62
C TYR A 150 16.76 -23.00 22.25
N LEU A 151 16.05 -23.95 22.86
CA LEU A 151 14.83 -23.67 23.61
C LEU A 151 15.22 -23.35 25.06
N VAL A 152 14.75 -22.21 25.57
CA VAL A 152 14.92 -21.82 26.98
C VAL A 152 13.53 -21.62 27.58
N GLU A 153 13.22 -22.40 28.62
CA GLU A 153 12.02 -22.22 29.43
C GLU A 153 12.42 -21.60 30.77
N THR A 154 11.83 -20.44 31.09
CA THR A 154 12.02 -19.77 32.38
C THR A 154 10.75 -19.96 33.20
N ARG A 155 10.85 -20.66 34.33
CA ARG A 155 9.73 -20.84 35.27
C ARG A 155 9.60 -19.61 36.17
N ALA A 156 8.37 -19.21 36.47
CA ALA A 156 8.12 -17.99 37.21
C ALA A 156 8.54 -18.03 38.70
N SER A 157 8.64 -19.21 39.31
CA SER A 157 8.76 -19.34 40.78
C SER A 157 10.18 -19.52 41.31
N ALA A 158 11.23 -19.41 40.49
CA ALA A 158 12.61 -19.56 40.97
C ALA A 158 13.60 -18.80 40.07
N GLN A 159 14.39 -17.91 40.69
CA GLN A 159 15.38 -17.04 40.05
C GLN A 159 16.42 -17.80 39.21
N ASP A 160 16.61 -19.11 39.46
CA ASP A 160 17.63 -19.96 38.80
C ASP A 160 17.08 -21.18 38.04
N ASN A 161 15.78 -21.27 37.78
CA ASN A 161 15.21 -22.50 37.19
C ASN A 161 14.98 -22.37 35.68
N GLN A 162 16.03 -21.95 34.97
CA GLN A 162 16.06 -21.98 33.51
C GLN A 162 16.34 -23.40 33.02
N ARG A 163 15.53 -23.87 32.08
CA ARG A 163 15.72 -25.16 31.42
C ARG A 163 16.10 -24.92 29.98
N VAL A 164 17.25 -25.45 29.57
CA VAL A 164 17.79 -25.24 28.23
C VAL A 164 17.80 -26.56 27.47
N TRP A 165 17.23 -26.57 26.26
CA TRP A 165 17.32 -27.69 25.32
C TRP A 165 17.97 -27.26 24.02
N GLY A 166 18.75 -28.16 23.41
CA GLY A 166 19.33 -27.99 22.08
C GLY A 166 20.82 -28.32 21.97
N PRO A 167 21.43 -28.10 20.80
CA PRO A 167 20.82 -27.47 19.62
C PRO A 167 19.75 -28.35 18.98
N LEU A 168 18.65 -27.74 18.54
CA LEU A 168 17.58 -28.35 17.75
C LEU A 168 17.68 -27.83 16.32
N ALA A 169 17.38 -28.67 15.32
CA ALA A 169 17.35 -28.24 13.93
C ALA A 169 16.23 -27.20 13.74
N LEU A 170 16.54 -26.08 13.10
CA LEU A 170 15.53 -25.08 12.79
C LEU A 170 14.60 -25.66 11.71
N PRO A 171 13.28 -25.74 11.95
CA PRO A 171 12.37 -26.15 10.89
C PRO A 171 12.49 -25.16 9.74
N LYS A 172 12.33 -25.64 8.50
CA LYS A 172 12.10 -24.74 7.37
C LYS A 172 10.81 -23.99 7.70
N GLY A 173 10.93 -22.70 8.01
CA GLY A 173 9.75 -21.86 8.17
C GLY A 173 9.05 -21.86 6.84
N GLY A 174 7.75 -22.13 6.84
CA GLY A 174 6.96 -21.80 5.66
C GLY A 174 7.12 -20.31 5.37
N ALA A 175 6.98 -19.92 4.11
CA ALA A 175 6.64 -18.53 3.84
C ALA A 175 5.44 -18.17 4.75
N PRO A 176 5.46 -17.00 5.42
CA PRO A 176 4.33 -16.59 6.23
C PRO A 176 3.09 -16.71 5.36
N ALA A 177 2.05 -17.35 5.90
CA ALA A 177 0.77 -17.34 5.21
C ALA A 177 0.47 -15.86 4.92
N PRO A 178 0.23 -15.48 3.65
CA PRO A 178 -0.05 -14.09 3.32
C PRO A 178 -1.18 -13.62 4.23
N SER A 179 -1.04 -12.42 4.81
CA SER A 179 -2.08 -11.89 5.68
C SER A 179 -3.42 -11.89 4.93
N LEU A 180 -4.54 -12.06 5.64
CA LEU A 180 -5.87 -12.05 5.03
C LEU A 180 -6.07 -10.81 4.15
N GLU A 181 -5.58 -9.65 4.60
CA GLU A 181 -5.58 -8.42 3.81
C GLU A 181 -4.77 -8.54 2.50
N THR A 182 -3.60 -9.16 2.53
CA THR A 182 -2.78 -9.38 1.33
C THR A 182 -3.48 -10.31 0.35
N ILE A 183 -4.06 -11.39 0.86
CA ILE A 183 -4.86 -12.34 0.07
C ILE A 183 -6.03 -11.60 -0.59
N LEU A 184 -6.81 -10.87 0.20
CA LEU A 184 -7.98 -10.14 -0.27
C LEU A 184 -7.61 -9.04 -1.29
N LYS A 185 -6.52 -8.28 -1.06
CA LYS A 185 -6.02 -7.27 -2.02
C LYS A 185 -5.57 -7.89 -3.34
N SER A 186 -4.90 -9.04 -3.30
CA SER A 186 -4.51 -9.78 -4.51
C SER A 186 -5.75 -10.22 -5.28
N GLN A 187 -6.71 -10.84 -4.59
CA GLN A 187 -7.96 -11.31 -5.20
C GLN A 187 -8.79 -10.15 -5.77
N ALA A 188 -8.83 -9.01 -5.09
CA ALA A 188 -9.52 -7.82 -5.56
C ALA A 188 -8.94 -7.31 -6.89
N ARG A 189 -7.61 -7.29 -7.03
CA ARG A 189 -6.94 -6.90 -8.29
C ARG A 189 -7.21 -7.88 -9.43
N ASP A 190 -7.17 -9.18 -9.13
CA ASP A 190 -7.47 -10.23 -10.11
C ASP A 190 -8.92 -10.14 -10.60
N LEU A 191 -9.86 -9.85 -9.70
CA LEU A 191 -11.27 -9.64 -10.01
C LEU A 191 -11.50 -8.43 -10.91
N ALA A 192 -10.90 -7.28 -10.60
CA ALA A 192 -10.99 -6.09 -11.44
C ALA A 192 -10.50 -6.38 -12.86
N THR A 193 -9.36 -7.07 -12.97
CA THR A 193 -8.79 -7.48 -14.26
C THR A 193 -9.74 -8.40 -15.03
N LYS A 194 -10.30 -9.43 -14.37
CA LYS A 194 -11.29 -10.35 -14.98
C LYS A 194 -12.58 -9.65 -15.40
N ALA A 195 -12.98 -8.58 -14.71
CA ALA A 195 -14.12 -7.75 -15.07
C ALA A 195 -13.86 -6.78 -16.24
N GLY A 196 -12.68 -6.87 -16.88
CA GLY A 196 -12.30 -6.00 -18.00
C GLY A 196 -11.69 -4.66 -17.57
N TYR A 197 -11.29 -4.53 -16.31
CA TYR A 197 -10.67 -3.34 -15.73
C TYR A 197 -9.27 -3.67 -15.22
N PRO A 198 -8.27 -3.83 -16.12
CA PRO A 198 -6.90 -4.07 -15.71
C PRO A 198 -6.40 -2.84 -14.94
N LEU A 199 -6.22 -3.00 -13.63
CA LEU A 199 -5.75 -1.92 -12.77
C LEU A 199 -4.31 -1.57 -13.15
N THR A 200 -4.10 -0.29 -13.46
CA THR A 200 -2.80 0.29 -13.77
C THR A 200 -2.00 0.55 -12.49
N ARG A 201 -0.72 0.87 -12.64
CA ARG A 201 0.14 1.22 -11.49
C ARG A 201 -0.29 2.50 -10.76
N SER A 202 -1.09 3.36 -11.42
CA SER A 202 -1.62 4.57 -10.79
C SER A 202 -2.88 4.29 -9.98
N GLU A 203 -3.52 3.13 -10.10
CA GLU A 203 -4.72 2.82 -9.33
C GLU A 203 -4.37 2.14 -7.99
N VAL A 204 -4.87 2.74 -6.91
CA VAL A 204 -4.72 2.25 -5.54
C VAL A 204 -5.98 1.48 -5.18
N VAL A 205 -5.81 0.23 -4.74
CA VAL A 205 -6.86 -0.58 -4.13
C VAL A 205 -6.71 -0.47 -2.63
N SER A 206 -7.66 0.20 -1.99
CA SER A 206 -7.68 0.43 -0.55
C SER A 206 -8.82 -0.37 0.08
N LEU A 207 -8.53 -1.07 1.17
CA LEU A 207 -9.56 -1.75 1.95
C LEU A 207 -10.46 -0.69 2.61
N LYS A 208 -11.76 -0.73 2.30
CA LYS A 208 -12.77 0.17 2.85
C LYS A 208 -13.42 -0.43 4.09
N ASP A 209 -13.81 -1.70 4.01
CA ASP A 209 -14.51 -2.39 5.08
C ASP A 209 -14.26 -3.91 5.03
N VAL A 210 -14.32 -4.56 6.19
CA VAL A 210 -14.33 -6.02 6.33
C VAL A 210 -15.56 -6.36 7.17
N GLY A 211 -16.57 -6.92 6.51
CA GLY A 211 -17.81 -7.32 7.15
C GLY A 211 -17.59 -8.41 8.20
N ALA A 212 -18.54 -8.53 9.13
CA ALA A 212 -18.56 -9.65 10.06
C ALA A 212 -18.76 -10.98 9.31
N PRO A 213 -18.24 -12.10 9.83
CA PRO A 213 -18.51 -13.42 9.27
C PRO A 213 -20.01 -13.71 9.25
N ASP A 214 -20.52 -14.27 8.16
CA ASP A 214 -21.91 -14.72 8.07
C ASP A 214 -22.12 -16.07 8.81
N ALA A 215 -23.34 -16.63 8.74
CA ALA A 215 -23.67 -17.90 9.40
C ALA A 215 -22.84 -19.09 8.89
N ALA A 216 -22.27 -19.01 7.70
CA ALA A 216 -21.36 -20.01 7.14
C ALA A 216 -19.88 -19.72 7.47
N GLY A 217 -19.59 -18.61 8.17
CA GLY A 217 -18.24 -18.15 8.48
C GLY A 217 -17.56 -17.44 7.31
N GLU A 218 -18.31 -17.02 6.29
CA GLU A 218 -17.78 -16.31 5.14
C GLU A 218 -17.69 -14.81 5.43
N ILE A 219 -16.62 -14.17 4.96
CA ILE A 219 -16.31 -12.75 5.21
C ILE A 219 -16.40 -12.00 3.88
N GLU A 220 -17.17 -10.90 3.84
CA GLU A 220 -17.18 -9.97 2.71
C GLU A 220 -16.25 -8.78 3.00
N ALA A 221 -15.26 -8.56 2.15
CA ALA A 221 -14.40 -7.39 2.19
C ALA A 221 -14.72 -6.44 1.03
N THR A 222 -14.83 -5.16 1.34
CA THR A 222 -15.10 -4.11 0.37
C THR A 222 -13.84 -3.28 0.17
N PHE A 223 -13.46 -3.08 -1.09
CA PHE A 223 -12.32 -2.28 -1.50
C PHE A 223 -12.77 -1.11 -2.37
N THR A 224 -12.13 0.04 -2.20
CA THR A 224 -12.23 1.16 -3.12
C THR A 224 -11.04 1.15 -4.07
N VAL A 225 -11.33 1.29 -5.36
CA VAL A 225 -10.32 1.59 -6.39
C VAL A 225 -10.33 3.09 -6.60
N SER A 226 -9.20 3.75 -6.38
CA SER A 226 -9.02 5.19 -6.61
C SER A 226 -7.78 5.43 -7.46
N ASP A 227 -7.83 6.37 -8.40
CA ASP A 227 -6.62 6.80 -9.10
C ASP A 227 -5.72 7.60 -8.14
N PHE A 228 -4.40 7.41 -8.24
CA PHE A 228 -3.40 8.02 -7.35
C PHE A 228 -3.39 9.55 -7.50
N LEU A 229 -3.71 10.03 -8.70
CA LEU A 229 -4.04 11.43 -8.95
C LEU A 229 -5.55 11.54 -9.06
N PRO A 230 -6.22 12.37 -8.25
CA PRO A 230 -7.67 12.56 -8.33
C PRO A 230 -8.01 13.21 -9.68
N ASP A 231 -8.23 12.38 -10.70
CA ASP A 231 -8.85 12.80 -11.94
C ASP A 231 -10.38 12.76 -11.72
N PRO A 232 -11.06 13.92 -11.70
CA PRO A 232 -12.51 13.98 -11.50
C PRO A 232 -13.30 13.24 -12.59
N ASN A 233 -12.66 12.95 -13.74
CA ASN A 233 -13.27 12.22 -14.85
C ASN A 233 -13.04 10.70 -14.76
N LYS A 234 -12.17 10.24 -13.86
CA LYS A 234 -11.93 8.81 -13.66
C LYS A 234 -12.71 8.25 -12.49
N ARG A 235 -13.16 7.03 -12.70
CA ARG A 235 -14.18 6.37 -11.91
C ARG A 235 -13.54 5.68 -10.71
N ASN A 236 -13.93 6.09 -9.50
CA ASN A 236 -13.66 5.31 -8.31
C ASN A 236 -14.49 4.03 -8.38
N GLY A 237 -13.88 2.85 -8.36
CA GLY A 237 -14.59 1.56 -8.36
C GLY A 237 -14.80 1.04 -6.95
N GLU A 238 -15.77 0.14 -6.78
CA GLU A 238 -15.90 -0.70 -5.58
C GLU A 238 -15.70 -2.16 -5.97
N ILE A 239 -14.78 -2.85 -5.30
CA ILE A 239 -14.59 -4.30 -5.44
C ILE A 239 -15.10 -4.93 -4.15
N LYS A 240 -16.03 -5.89 -4.28
CA LYS A 240 -16.45 -6.74 -3.17
C LYS A 240 -15.86 -8.12 -3.35
N VAL A 241 -15.24 -8.65 -2.32
CA VAL A 241 -14.58 -9.96 -2.31
C VAL A 241 -15.15 -10.76 -1.14
N LYS A 242 -15.70 -11.95 -1.42
CA LYS A 242 -16.17 -12.89 -0.41
C LYS A 242 -15.18 -14.03 -0.27
N VAL A 243 -14.76 -14.32 0.98
CA VAL A 243 -13.82 -15.40 1.31
C VAL A 243 -14.34 -16.28 2.44
N ASP A 244 -13.86 -17.52 2.52
CA ASP A 244 -14.11 -18.39 3.68
C ASP A 244 -13.21 -18.02 4.88
N ALA A 245 -13.40 -18.72 6.00
CA ALA A 245 -12.61 -18.53 7.24
C ALA A 245 -11.11 -18.79 7.06
N GLN A 246 -10.69 -19.44 5.97
CA GLN A 246 -9.31 -19.72 5.60
C GLN A 246 -8.77 -18.72 4.55
N GLY A 247 -9.56 -17.71 4.17
CA GLY A 247 -9.21 -16.71 3.17
C GLY A 247 -9.30 -17.20 1.72
N ARG A 248 -9.91 -18.36 1.46
CA ARG A 248 -10.09 -18.84 0.09
C ARG A 248 -11.18 -18.03 -0.59
N PHE A 249 -10.90 -17.64 -1.83
CA PHE A 249 -11.83 -16.90 -2.67
C PHE A 249 -13.10 -17.72 -2.94
N LEU A 250 -14.27 -17.13 -2.66
CA LEU A 250 -15.56 -17.72 -2.98
C LEU A 250 -16.19 -17.00 -4.17
N SER A 251 -16.35 -15.68 -4.07
CA SER A 251 -16.97 -14.86 -5.11
C SER A 251 -16.55 -13.40 -4.99
N GLY A 252 -16.85 -12.60 -6.01
CA GLY A 252 -16.68 -11.17 -5.91
C GLY A 252 -17.28 -10.43 -7.10
N SER A 253 -17.39 -9.13 -6.94
CA SER A 253 -18.00 -8.24 -7.93
C SER A 253 -17.22 -6.94 -8.01
N PHE A 254 -17.10 -6.40 -9.21
CA PHE A 254 -16.60 -5.06 -9.43
C PHE A 254 -17.75 -4.16 -9.87
N THR A 255 -18.02 -3.13 -9.10
CA THR A 255 -18.94 -2.05 -9.47
C THR A 255 -18.09 -0.84 -9.86
N LYS A 256 -18.09 -0.50 -11.14
CA LYS A 256 -17.45 0.73 -11.60
C LYS A 256 -18.25 1.90 -11.04
N GLY A 257 -17.71 2.64 -10.08
CA GLY A 257 -18.46 3.79 -9.54
C GLY A 257 -18.67 4.80 -10.65
N GLU A 258 -19.86 5.36 -10.72
CA GLU A 258 -20.12 6.48 -11.61
C GLU A 258 -19.22 7.64 -11.16
N ALA A 259 -18.62 8.35 -12.13
CA ALA A 259 -17.88 9.57 -11.80
C ALA A 259 -18.80 10.43 -10.93
N ALA A 260 -18.31 10.94 -9.79
CA ALA A 260 -19.17 11.50 -8.75
C ALA A 260 -19.92 12.81 -9.15
N GLY A 261 -19.80 13.24 -10.41
CA GLY A 261 -20.68 14.23 -11.03
C GLY A 261 -21.68 13.67 -12.03
N GLY A 262 -21.65 12.40 -12.41
CA GLY A 262 -22.36 11.92 -13.61
C GLY A 262 -21.63 12.35 -14.90
N ALA A 263 -21.73 11.53 -15.94
CA ALA A 263 -21.14 11.88 -17.23
C ALA A 263 -21.94 13.03 -17.89
N VAL A 264 -21.26 13.92 -18.60
CA VAL A 264 -21.95 14.90 -19.45
C VAL A 264 -22.69 14.16 -20.54
N THR A 265 -24.01 14.32 -20.58
CA THR A 265 -24.86 13.65 -21.56
C THR A 265 -24.60 14.21 -22.97
N ALA A 266 -24.87 13.42 -24.00
CA ALA A 266 -24.76 13.87 -25.39
C ALA A 266 -25.64 15.11 -25.67
N ALA A 267 -26.84 15.15 -25.07
CA ALA A 267 -27.74 16.30 -25.14
C ALA A 267 -27.11 17.57 -24.56
N ARG A 268 -26.44 17.46 -23.39
CA ARG A 268 -25.74 18.58 -22.77
C ARG A 268 -24.55 19.06 -23.59
N THR A 269 -23.77 18.13 -24.14
CA THR A 269 -22.65 18.46 -25.05
C THR A 269 -23.12 19.24 -26.28
N GLU A 270 -24.22 18.81 -26.89
CA GLU A 270 -24.78 19.51 -28.05
C GLU A 270 -25.36 20.89 -27.68
N GLN A 271 -25.97 21.01 -26.50
CA GLN A 271 -26.41 22.30 -25.97
C GLN A 271 -25.24 23.27 -25.78
N LEU A 272 -24.14 22.84 -25.16
CA LEU A 272 -22.93 23.65 -24.96
C LEU A 272 -22.32 24.08 -26.30
N ARG A 273 -22.29 23.20 -27.30
CA ARG A 273 -21.81 23.51 -28.65
C ARG A 273 -22.67 24.59 -29.31
N ARG A 274 -24.00 24.45 -29.27
CA ARG A 274 -24.92 25.45 -29.85
C ARG A 274 -24.79 26.80 -29.18
N GLU A 275 -24.73 26.82 -27.85
CA GLU A 275 -24.55 28.05 -27.07
C GLU A 275 -23.24 28.75 -27.41
N PHE A 276 -22.13 27.99 -27.42
CA PHE A 276 -20.82 28.51 -27.80
C PHE A 276 -20.80 29.12 -29.20
N MET A 277 -21.42 28.45 -30.18
CA MET A 277 -21.51 28.96 -31.55
C MET A 277 -22.34 30.24 -31.63
N SER A 278 -23.48 30.31 -30.93
CA SER A 278 -24.33 31.50 -30.84
C SER A 278 -23.57 32.69 -30.25
N LEU A 279 -22.92 32.51 -29.10
CA LEU A 279 -22.14 33.55 -28.44
C LEU A 279 -20.95 34.01 -29.29
N SER A 280 -20.29 33.08 -29.98
CA SER A 280 -19.17 33.39 -30.87
C SER A 280 -19.62 34.21 -32.09
N GLN A 281 -20.75 33.86 -32.70
CA GLN A 281 -21.33 34.62 -33.83
C GLN A 281 -21.75 36.03 -33.41
N ARG A 282 -22.20 36.21 -32.17
CA ARG A 282 -22.55 37.52 -31.60
C ARG A 282 -21.33 38.33 -31.13
N GLY A 283 -20.11 37.78 -31.19
CA GLY A 283 -18.90 38.43 -30.69
C GLY A 283 -18.86 38.61 -29.17
N LEU A 284 -19.60 37.78 -28.42
CA LEU A 284 -19.72 37.88 -26.96
C LEU A 284 -18.72 37.01 -26.19
N VAL A 285 -17.86 36.28 -26.89
CA VAL A 285 -16.83 35.44 -26.26
C VAL A 285 -15.54 36.25 -26.15
N ASP A 286 -15.35 36.92 -25.02
CA ASP A 286 -14.13 37.66 -24.72
C ASP A 286 -13.06 36.74 -24.12
N TYR A 287 -11.97 36.53 -24.88
CA TYR A 287 -10.88 35.65 -24.49
C TYR A 287 -9.78 36.43 -23.80
N GLN A 288 -9.50 36.06 -22.56
CA GLN A 288 -8.44 36.64 -21.76
C GLN A 288 -7.28 35.66 -21.63
N SER A 289 -6.06 36.21 -21.56
CA SER A 289 -4.84 35.43 -21.26
C SER A 289 -4.70 35.09 -19.77
N ALA A 290 -5.74 35.33 -18.98
CA ALA A 290 -5.81 34.93 -17.58
C ALA A 290 -5.82 33.39 -17.47
N GLY A 291 -5.27 32.86 -16.38
CA GLY A 291 -5.30 31.42 -16.11
C GLY A 291 -6.72 30.87 -15.92
N PRO A 292 -6.89 29.53 -15.86
CA PRO A 292 -8.19 28.92 -15.60
C PRO A 292 -8.75 29.42 -14.25
N PRO A 293 -10.08 29.47 -14.08
CA PRO A 293 -10.70 29.79 -12.80
C PRO A 293 -10.20 28.82 -11.71
N LEU A 294 -9.42 29.34 -10.76
CA LEU A 294 -8.81 28.57 -9.69
C LEU A 294 -9.84 28.14 -8.63
N GLY A 295 -9.52 27.07 -7.90
CA GLY A 295 -10.31 26.63 -6.73
C GLY A 295 -11.53 25.77 -7.05
N ARG A 296 -11.83 25.49 -8.33
CA ARG A 296 -12.99 24.69 -8.75
C ARG A 296 -12.59 23.39 -9.43
N ARG A 297 -13.40 22.35 -9.22
CA ARG A 297 -13.39 21.12 -10.02
C ARG A 297 -14.12 21.40 -11.33
N MET A 298 -13.52 21.02 -12.44
CA MET A 298 -14.05 21.26 -13.77
C MET A 298 -14.21 19.92 -14.51
N VAL A 299 -15.30 19.78 -15.26
CA VAL A 299 -15.46 18.72 -16.26
C VAL A 299 -15.19 19.32 -17.63
N GLU A 300 -14.32 18.67 -18.41
CA GLU A 300 -13.94 19.13 -19.74
C GLU A 300 -14.83 18.50 -20.81
N VAL A 301 -15.37 19.34 -21.71
CA VAL A 301 -16.22 18.91 -22.82
C VAL A 301 -15.70 19.50 -24.12
N PRO A 302 -15.20 18.69 -25.06
CA PRO A 302 -14.75 19.18 -26.37
C PRO A 302 -15.92 19.82 -27.15
N LEU A 303 -15.74 21.07 -27.57
CA LEU A 303 -16.78 21.81 -28.31
C LEU A 303 -16.54 21.74 -29.81
N LEU A 304 -15.36 22.22 -30.23
CA LEU A 304 -15.00 22.44 -31.62
C LEU A 304 -13.48 22.35 -31.78
N GLN A 305 -13.02 21.92 -32.95
CA GLN A 305 -11.62 22.00 -33.36
C GLN A 305 -11.56 22.52 -34.78
N GLU A 306 -10.77 23.56 -35.00
CA GLU A 306 -10.52 24.10 -36.33
C GLU A 306 -9.60 23.16 -37.13
N ARG A 307 -9.99 22.88 -38.38
CA ARG A 307 -9.25 21.97 -39.27
C ARG A 307 -8.17 22.72 -40.06
N ARG A 308 -7.23 23.36 -39.37
CA ARG A 308 -6.08 24.05 -39.95
C ARG A 308 -4.82 23.82 -39.11
N PRO A 309 -3.61 23.88 -39.69
CA PRO A 309 -2.36 23.69 -38.94
C PRO A 309 -2.19 24.62 -37.74
N ASP A 310 -2.74 25.83 -37.83
CA ASP A 310 -2.77 26.88 -36.82
C ASP A 310 -4.13 27.00 -36.11
N GLY A 311 -5.02 26.03 -36.31
CA GLY A 311 -6.37 26.06 -35.78
C GLY A 311 -6.43 26.01 -34.25
N PHE A 312 -7.44 26.66 -33.68
CA PHE A 312 -7.74 26.53 -32.26
C PHE A 312 -8.58 25.28 -31.97
N SER A 313 -8.35 24.71 -30.79
CA SER A 313 -9.23 23.74 -30.14
C SER A 313 -9.99 24.42 -29.01
N TYR A 314 -11.31 24.17 -28.94
CA TYR A 314 -12.22 24.79 -27.98
C TYR A 314 -12.80 23.72 -27.05
N THR A 315 -12.66 23.93 -25.75
CA THR A 315 -13.14 23.01 -24.69
C THR A 315 -13.98 23.79 -23.69
N ALA A 316 -15.20 23.32 -23.41
CA ALA A 316 -15.99 23.83 -22.30
C ALA A 316 -15.48 23.26 -20.97
N LEU A 317 -15.37 24.10 -19.95
CA LEU A 317 -15.04 23.72 -18.57
C LEU A 317 -16.28 23.98 -17.71
N ILE A 318 -16.91 22.91 -17.23
CA ILE A 318 -18.12 22.98 -16.40
C ILE A 318 -17.72 22.92 -14.92
N PRO A 319 -17.98 23.97 -14.11
CA PRO A 319 -17.65 23.98 -12.69
C PRO A 319 -18.59 23.05 -11.91
N VAL A 320 -18.09 21.87 -11.54
CA VAL A 320 -18.86 20.86 -10.79
C VAL A 320 -18.65 20.91 -9.28
N GLY A 321 -17.95 21.92 -8.75
CA GLY A 321 -17.78 22.08 -7.30
C GLY A 321 -16.44 22.70 -6.92
N THR A 322 -16.14 22.71 -5.62
CA THR A 322 -14.85 23.20 -5.10
C THR A 322 -13.78 22.11 -5.12
N LEU A 323 -12.49 22.47 -5.14
CA LEU A 323 -11.40 21.49 -4.99
C LEU A 323 -11.33 20.83 -3.60
N SER A 324 -12.04 21.37 -2.59
CA SER A 324 -12.06 20.81 -1.23
C SER A 324 -12.49 19.33 -1.22
N PRO A 325 -11.82 18.45 -0.44
CA PRO A 325 -12.23 17.06 -0.28
C PRO A 325 -13.69 16.89 0.17
N THR A 326 -14.18 17.83 0.99
CA THR A 326 -15.55 17.83 1.53
C THR A 326 -16.55 18.58 0.65
N GLY A 327 -16.08 19.20 -0.44
CA GLY A 327 -16.93 19.92 -1.37
C GLY A 327 -17.82 18.95 -2.15
N GLY A 328 -19.13 19.16 -2.08
CA GLY A 328 -20.09 18.43 -2.90
C GLY A 328 -19.77 18.58 -4.39
N ILE A 329 -20.06 17.53 -5.16
CA ILE A 329 -19.91 17.53 -6.62
C ILE A 329 -21.30 17.71 -7.22
N LEU A 330 -21.46 18.72 -8.06
CA LEU A 330 -22.68 19.01 -8.81
C LEU A 330 -22.72 18.17 -10.09
N ASP A 331 -23.93 17.81 -10.50
CA ASP A 331 -24.18 17.17 -11.79
C ASP A 331 -23.89 18.16 -12.93
N PRO A 332 -22.92 17.91 -13.85
CA PRO A 332 -22.56 18.84 -14.91
C PRO A 332 -23.71 19.07 -15.89
N ASN A 333 -24.72 18.18 -15.92
CA ASN A 333 -25.93 18.38 -16.73
C ASN A 333 -26.89 19.42 -16.13
N LYS A 334 -26.69 19.82 -14.87
CA LYS A 334 -27.50 20.81 -14.14
C LYS A 334 -26.77 22.13 -13.86
N VAL A 335 -25.51 22.26 -14.25
CA VAL A 335 -24.71 23.48 -14.01
C VAL A 335 -24.92 24.47 -15.15
N ASP A 336 -25.56 25.60 -14.90
CA ASP A 336 -25.96 26.57 -15.94
C ASP A 336 -24.83 27.47 -16.45
N THR A 337 -23.65 27.39 -15.86
CA THR A 337 -22.48 28.19 -16.26
C THR A 337 -21.35 27.31 -16.77
N PHE A 338 -20.59 27.78 -17.75
CA PHE A 338 -19.36 27.12 -18.20
C PHE A 338 -18.31 28.16 -18.61
N TYR A 339 -17.05 27.74 -18.66
CA TYR A 339 -15.96 28.53 -19.25
C TYR A 339 -15.54 27.90 -20.58
N VAL A 340 -14.94 28.67 -21.47
CA VAL A 340 -14.35 28.13 -22.70
C VAL A 340 -12.84 28.31 -22.63
N ARG A 341 -12.12 27.20 -22.72
CA ARG A 341 -10.68 27.19 -22.98
C ARG A 341 -10.47 27.09 -24.48
N ARG A 342 -9.70 28.00 -25.05
CA ARG A 342 -9.11 27.82 -26.39
C ARG A 342 -7.61 27.61 -26.30
N THR A 343 -7.11 26.61 -27.01
CA THR A 343 -5.68 26.30 -27.08
C THR A 343 -5.29 26.05 -28.53
N GLY A 344 -4.19 26.65 -28.99
CA GLY A 344 -3.70 26.52 -30.36
C GLY A 344 -3.21 27.86 -30.92
N GLY A 345 -3.40 28.08 -32.22
CA GLY A 345 -2.88 29.26 -32.90
C GLY A 345 -1.38 29.19 -33.19
N ILE A 346 -0.88 30.18 -33.93
CA ILE A 346 0.54 30.29 -34.34
C ILE A 346 1.50 30.23 -33.15
N ALA A 347 1.10 30.79 -32.00
CA ALA A 347 1.92 30.86 -30.80
C ALA A 347 1.59 29.77 -29.76
N GLY A 348 0.64 28.85 -30.04
CA GLY A 348 0.24 27.81 -29.09
C GLY A 348 -0.35 28.34 -27.78
N MET A 349 -0.91 29.55 -27.79
CA MET A 349 -1.40 30.21 -26.57
C MET A 349 -2.68 29.53 -26.08
N THR A 350 -2.83 29.50 -24.75
CA THR A 350 -4.08 29.09 -24.09
C THR A 350 -4.76 30.32 -23.51
N GLN A 351 -6.05 30.48 -23.81
CA GLN A 351 -6.87 31.60 -23.35
C GLN A 351 -8.22 31.10 -22.87
N TYR A 352 -8.84 31.85 -21.98
CA TYR A 352 -10.09 31.48 -21.33
C TYR A 352 -11.13 32.58 -21.50
N ALA A 353 -12.40 32.18 -21.67
CA ALA A 353 -13.56 33.06 -21.68
C ALA A 353 -14.62 32.55 -20.68
N GLY A 354 -15.31 33.46 -20.01
CA GLY A 354 -16.43 33.13 -19.11
C GLY A 354 -16.37 33.82 -17.73
N PRO A 355 -17.30 33.50 -16.83
CA PRO A 355 -18.34 32.47 -16.98
C PRO A 355 -19.38 32.83 -18.04
N LEU A 356 -19.72 31.87 -18.90
CA LEU A 356 -20.80 31.95 -19.88
C LEU A 356 -22.03 31.23 -19.31
N THR A 357 -23.22 31.77 -19.56
CA THR A 357 -24.49 31.18 -19.11
C THR A 357 -25.15 30.44 -20.26
N ILE A 358 -25.76 29.29 -19.97
CA ILE A 358 -26.45 28.46 -20.96
C ILE A 358 -27.90 28.94 -21.08
N GLY A 359 -28.35 29.26 -22.29
CA GLY A 359 -29.71 29.78 -22.55
C GLY A 359 -29.87 31.30 -22.34
N ALA A 360 -28.81 32.08 -22.59
CA ALA A 360 -28.79 33.54 -22.40
C ALA A 360 -29.16 34.35 -23.66
#